data_AF-A0AAD5QS31-F1
#
_entry.id   AF-A0AAD5QS31-F1
#
_cell.length_a   1.000
_cell.length_b   1.000
_cell.length_c   1.000
_cell.angle_alpha   90.00
_cell.angle_beta   90.00
_cell.angle_gamma   90.00
#
_symmetry.space_group_name_H-M   'P 1'
#
loop_
_entity.id
_entity.type
_entity.pdbx_description
1 polymer ?
#
loop_
_entity_poly.entity_id
_entity_poly.type
_entity_poly.pdbx_seq_one_letter_code
_entity_poly.pdbx_strand_id
1 'polypeptide(L)'
;MTTLMEQTQNPSILDGVPLSLLVFYDPIERRKRGLDKAAMETCFAIINTALVTKSIISADLCWRLLAVALEGLQFFLSEKLKLFRKAQISVDLQLDIERIGRHLLKNGLSLNEIGQYLRVSWIYNAISAME
;
A
#
# COMPACT_ATOMS: atom_id res chain seq x y z
N MET A 1 -4.35 35.31 33.91
CA MET A 1 -3.44 34.88 32.84
C MET A 1 -2.77 33.62 33.35
N THR A 2 -3.39 32.48 33.08
CA THR A 2 -2.99 31.17 33.62
C THR A 2 -2.74 30.28 32.41
N THR A 3 -1.48 29.92 32.26
CA THR A 3 -0.91 29.12 31.18
C THR A 3 -1.61 27.77 31.07
N LEU A 4 -2.29 27.58 29.94
CA LEU A 4 -2.73 26.29 29.41
C LEU A 4 -1.50 25.43 29.07
N MET A 5 -1.02 24.62 30.02
CA MET A 5 -0.21 23.45 29.71
C MET A 5 -0.45 22.39 30.78
N GLU A 6 -1.25 21.38 30.42
CA GLU A 6 -1.06 19.97 30.81
C GLU A 6 -2.12 19.14 30.07
N GLN A 7 -1.96 19.05 28.74
CA GLN A 7 -2.34 17.81 28.06
C GLN A 7 -1.03 17.14 27.72
N THR A 8 -0.65 16.19 28.57
CA THR A 8 0.30 15.12 28.27
C THR A 8 0.05 14.67 26.83
N GLN A 9 1.01 14.97 25.96
CA GLN A 9 1.06 14.39 24.62
C GLN A 9 1.08 12.88 24.80
N ASN A 10 -0.08 12.26 24.60
CA ASN A 10 -0.24 10.82 24.67
C ASN A 10 0.73 10.21 23.66
N PRO A 11 1.80 9.52 24.08
CA PRO A 11 2.56 8.75 23.13
C PRO A 11 1.66 7.62 22.67
N SER A 12 1.61 7.42 21.35
CA SER A 12 1.22 6.17 20.73
C SER A 12 -0.26 5.72 20.71
N ILE A 13 -1.15 6.52 20.09
CA ILE A 13 -2.34 5.89 19.48
C ILE A 13 -1.93 4.99 18.27
N LEU A 14 -0.70 5.18 17.77
CA LEU A 14 -0.18 4.50 16.58
C LEU A 14 0.86 3.41 16.87
N ASP A 15 1.32 3.20 18.13
CA ASP A 15 2.23 2.07 18.39
C ASP A 15 1.46 0.77 18.24
N GLY A 16 1.83 0.02 17.20
CA GLY A 16 1.24 -1.28 16.90
C GLY A 16 0.09 -1.26 15.88
N VAL A 17 -0.23 -0.10 15.28
CA VAL A 17 -1.14 -0.01 14.13
C VAL A 17 -0.32 -0.13 12.84
N PRO A 18 -0.40 -1.23 12.08
CA PRO A 18 0.21 -1.30 10.76
C PRO A 18 -0.17 -0.09 9.90
N LEU A 19 0.81 0.53 9.21
CA LEU A 19 0.55 1.65 8.30
C LEU A 19 -0.56 1.35 7.27
N SER A 20 -0.74 0.08 6.91
CA SER A 20 -1.84 -0.37 6.05
C SER A 20 -3.23 -0.11 6.61
N LEU A 21 -3.43 -0.12 7.94
CA LEU A 21 -4.70 0.28 8.57
C LEU A 21 -4.95 1.78 8.41
N LEU A 22 -3.90 2.60 8.48
CA LEU A 22 -4.01 4.06 8.35
C LEU A 22 -4.32 4.50 6.92
N VAL A 23 -3.85 3.74 5.93
CA VAL A 23 -4.00 4.10 4.51
C VAL A 23 -5.15 3.35 3.82
N PHE A 24 -5.47 2.12 4.23
CA PHE A 24 -6.26 1.21 3.38
C PHE A 24 -7.43 0.48 4.05
N TYR A 25 -7.68 0.64 5.35
CA TYR A 25 -8.72 -0.16 6.00
C TYR A 25 -9.57 0.66 6.96
N ASP A 26 -10.80 0.94 6.55
CA ASP A 26 -11.86 1.35 7.47
C ASP A 26 -12.33 0.13 8.28
N PRO A 27 -12.17 0.13 9.62
CA PRO A 27 -12.65 -0.95 10.49
C PRO A 27 -14.16 -1.21 10.41
N ILE A 28 -14.93 -0.24 9.90
CA ILE A 28 -16.39 -0.29 9.74
C ILE A 28 -16.75 -1.07 8.47
N GLU A 29 -15.94 -1.01 7.41
CA GLU A 29 -16.16 -1.68 6.14
C GLU A 29 -15.57 -3.11 6.09
N ARG A 30 -15.90 -3.93 7.11
CA ARG A 30 -15.39 -5.29 7.37
C ARG A 30 -15.48 -6.31 6.22
N ARG A 31 -16.12 -5.98 5.09
CA ARG A 31 -16.27 -6.89 3.93
C ARG A 31 -15.20 -6.73 2.86
N LYS A 32 -14.37 -5.68 2.92
CA LYS A 32 -13.37 -5.44 1.87
C LYS A 32 -12.17 -6.36 2.05
N ARG A 33 -11.85 -7.12 1.01
CA ARG A 33 -10.70 -8.06 0.97
C ARG A 33 -9.59 -7.56 0.05
N GLY A 34 -9.59 -6.26 -0.27
CA GLY A 34 -8.67 -5.56 -1.17
C GLY A 34 -8.60 -4.08 -0.81
N LEU A 35 -8.13 -3.24 -1.74
CA LEU A 35 -8.06 -1.80 -1.60
C LEU A 35 -9.45 -1.18 -1.81
N ASP A 36 -9.88 -0.30 -0.91
CA ASP A 36 -11.04 0.54 -1.21
C ASP A 36 -10.72 1.59 -2.30
N LYS A 37 -11.73 2.39 -2.66
CA LYS A 37 -11.56 3.43 -3.69
C LYS A 37 -10.52 4.48 -3.29
N ALA A 38 -10.56 5.00 -2.06
CA ALA A 38 -9.65 6.04 -1.60
C ALA A 38 -8.22 5.50 -1.45
N ALA A 39 -8.10 4.27 -0.96
CA ALA A 39 -6.88 3.47 -0.90
C ALA A 39 -6.22 3.32 -2.29
N MET A 40 -7.01 2.90 -3.28
CA MET A 40 -6.56 2.76 -4.67
C MET A 40 -6.14 4.11 -5.27
N GLU A 41 -6.94 5.17 -5.06
CA GLU A 41 -6.60 6.53 -5.51
C GLU A 41 -5.30 7.03 -4.87
N THR A 42 -5.08 6.72 -3.58
CA THR A 42 -3.84 7.04 -2.87
C THR A 42 -2.65 6.29 -3.47
N CYS A 43 -2.80 5.00 -3.78
CA CYS A 43 -1.76 4.23 -4.48
C CYS A 43 -1.38 4.91 -5.81
N PHE A 44 -2.37 5.29 -6.63
CA PHE A 44 -2.10 5.98 -7.89
C PHE A 44 -1.45 7.36 -7.69
N ALA A 45 -1.85 8.12 -6.66
CA ALA A 45 -1.23 9.39 -6.35
C ALA A 45 0.26 9.23 -5.97
N ILE A 46 0.59 8.21 -5.17
CA ILE A 46 1.98 7.89 -4.82
C ILE A 46 2.78 7.52 -6.07
N ILE A 47 2.23 6.66 -6.95
CA ILE A 47 2.86 6.27 -8.21
C ILE A 47 3.12 7.50 -9.08
N ASN A 48 2.10 8.32 -9.31
CA ASN A 48 2.22 9.51 -10.17
C ASN A 48 3.25 10.49 -9.60
N THR A 49 3.31 10.64 -8.28
CA THR A 49 4.34 11.47 -7.62
C THR A 49 5.75 10.91 -7.85
N ALA A 50 5.92 9.60 -7.72
CA ALA A 50 7.19 8.92 -7.96
C ALA A 50 7.67 9.08 -9.41
N LEU A 51 6.76 9.05 -10.37
CA LEU A 51 7.06 9.17 -11.80
C LEU A 51 7.39 10.59 -12.24
N VAL A 52 6.76 11.61 -11.63
CA VAL A 52 6.91 13.01 -12.04
C VAL A 52 8.02 13.74 -11.29
N THR A 53 8.38 13.28 -10.09
CA THR A 53 9.41 13.94 -9.28
C THR A 53 10.80 13.84 -9.92
N LYS A 54 11.54 14.95 -9.92
CA LYS A 54 12.94 15.01 -10.40
C LYS A 54 13.94 14.54 -9.34
N SER A 55 13.50 14.41 -8.09
CA SER A 55 14.34 13.97 -6.97
C SER A 55 14.34 12.45 -6.89
N ILE A 56 15.51 11.84 -7.13
CA ILE A 56 15.70 10.39 -7.01
C ILE A 56 15.32 9.91 -5.60
N ILE A 57 15.69 10.65 -4.57
CA ILE A 57 15.40 10.31 -3.16
C ILE A 57 13.88 10.33 -2.93
N SER A 58 13.18 11.33 -3.46
CA SER A 58 11.72 11.44 -3.29
C SER A 58 10.99 10.33 -4.05
N ALA A 59 11.45 9.98 -5.26
CA ALA A 59 10.90 8.87 -6.02
C ALA A 59 11.08 7.54 -5.26
N ASP A 60 12.29 7.26 -4.75
CA ASP A 60 12.58 6.06 -3.97
C ASP A 60 11.72 5.96 -2.70
N LEU A 61 11.50 7.08 -2.00
CA LEU A 61 10.60 7.13 -0.85
C LEU A 61 9.15 6.80 -1.24
N CYS A 62 8.64 7.31 -2.37
CA CYS A 62 7.31 6.98 -2.85
C CYS A 62 7.17 5.48 -3.17
N TRP A 63 8.15 4.89 -3.86
CA TRP A 63 8.13 3.45 -4.17
C TRP A 63 8.17 2.59 -2.91
N ARG A 64 9.02 2.93 -1.94
CA ARG A 64 9.07 2.24 -0.65
C ARG A 64 7.78 2.38 0.13
N LEU A 65 7.18 3.57 0.16
CA LEU A 65 5.90 3.80 0.83
C LEU A 65 4.81 2.90 0.25
N LEU A 66 4.72 2.85 -1.09
CA LEU A 66 3.76 1.99 -1.77
C LEU A 66 3.98 0.51 -1.45
N ALA A 67 5.23 0.03 -1.53
CA ALA A 67 5.59 -1.35 -1.23
C ALA A 67 5.20 -1.73 0.21
N VAL A 68 5.63 -0.94 1.20
CA VAL A 68 5.35 -1.18 2.63
C VAL A 68 3.85 -1.16 2.92
N ALA A 69 3.11 -0.24 2.30
CA ALA A 69 1.68 -0.15 2.52
C ALA A 69 0.94 -1.39 1.96
N LEU A 70 1.30 -1.86 0.78
CA LEU A 70 0.71 -3.05 0.15
C LEU A 70 1.10 -4.35 0.88
N GLU A 71 2.36 -4.49 1.29
CA GLU A 71 2.79 -5.61 2.14
C GLU A 71 2.06 -5.62 3.48
N GLY A 72 1.95 -4.44 4.11
CA GLY A 72 1.20 -4.27 5.35
C GLY A 72 -0.28 -4.66 5.19
N LEU A 73 -0.88 -4.39 4.03
CA LEU A 73 -2.27 -4.77 3.75
C LEU A 73 -2.39 -6.29 3.63
N GLN A 74 -1.53 -6.93 2.84
CA GLN A 74 -1.53 -8.39 2.71
C GLN A 74 -1.33 -9.07 4.07
N PHE A 75 -0.38 -8.58 4.88
CA PHE A 75 -0.15 -9.06 6.23
C PHE A 75 -1.38 -8.88 7.11
N PHE A 76 -2.02 -7.71 7.09
CA PHE A 76 -3.20 -7.45 7.91
C PHE A 76 -4.38 -8.37 7.54
N LEU A 77 -4.67 -8.51 6.24
CA LEU A 77 -5.76 -9.36 5.76
C LEU A 77 -5.54 -10.85 6.10
N SER A 78 -4.29 -11.32 6.01
CA SER A 78 -3.93 -12.72 6.31
C SER A 78 -3.81 -13.01 7.81
N GLU A 79 -3.15 -12.16 8.59
CA GLU A 79 -2.80 -12.46 9.99
C GLU A 79 -3.82 -11.92 11.00
N LYS A 80 -4.39 -10.73 10.75
CA LYS A 80 -5.35 -10.11 11.67
C LYS A 80 -6.78 -10.51 11.35
N LEU A 81 -7.17 -10.43 10.08
CA LEU A 81 -8.53 -10.82 9.68
C LEU A 81 -8.66 -12.32 9.36
N LYS A 82 -7.54 -13.04 9.19
CA LYS A 82 -7.52 -14.48 8.88
C LYS A 82 -8.37 -14.85 7.66
N LEU A 83 -8.44 -13.94 6.67
CA LEU A 83 -9.28 -14.13 5.48
C LEU A 83 -8.68 -15.16 4.52
N PHE A 84 -7.37 -15.33 4.53
CA PHE A 84 -6.63 -16.28 3.71
C PHE A 84 -5.31 -16.67 4.39
N ARG A 85 -4.70 -17.79 3.97
CA ARG A 85 -3.36 -18.19 4.46
C ARG A 85 -2.33 -17.19 3.94
N LYS A 86 -1.28 -16.89 4.71
CA LYS A 86 -0.20 -15.97 4.31
C LYS A 86 0.43 -16.25 2.92
N ALA A 87 0.45 -17.51 2.49
CA ALA A 87 0.94 -17.91 1.17
C ALA A 87 -0.06 -17.66 0.01
N GLN A 88 -1.28 -17.24 0.32
CA GLN A 88 -2.35 -16.94 -0.62
C GLN A 88 -2.60 -15.43 -0.64
N ILE A 89 -3.24 -14.96 -1.71
CA ILE A 89 -3.74 -13.59 -1.83
C ILE A 89 -5.24 -13.71 -2.10
N SER A 90 -6.05 -12.84 -1.49
CA SER A 90 -7.46 -12.74 -1.83
C SER A 90 -7.63 -12.31 -3.29
N VAL A 91 -8.62 -12.88 -3.98
CA VAL A 91 -8.92 -12.53 -5.38
C VAL A 91 -9.10 -11.01 -5.54
N ASP A 92 -9.77 -10.34 -4.60
CA ASP A 92 -9.96 -8.89 -4.63
C ASP A 92 -8.63 -8.13 -4.59
N LEU A 93 -7.73 -8.49 -3.67
CA LEU A 93 -6.39 -7.87 -3.58
C LEU A 93 -5.56 -8.18 -4.83
N GLN A 94 -5.67 -9.38 -5.40
CA GLN A 94 -5.00 -9.71 -6.66
C GLN A 94 -5.48 -8.79 -7.79
N LEU A 95 -6.79 -8.64 -7.98
CA LEU A 95 -7.36 -7.76 -9.01
C LEU A 95 -6.95 -6.29 -8.82
N ASP A 96 -6.81 -5.86 -7.57
CA ASP A 96 -6.33 -4.52 -7.22
C ASP A 96 -4.85 -4.33 -7.57
N ILE A 97 -3.99 -5.31 -7.27
CA ILE A 97 -2.58 -5.27 -7.69
C ILE A 97 -2.46 -5.32 -9.22
N GLU A 98 -3.25 -6.13 -9.90
CA GLU A 98 -3.27 -6.13 -11.36
C GLU A 98 -3.70 -4.78 -11.93
N ARG A 99 -4.64 -4.09 -11.27
CA ARG A 99 -5.05 -2.73 -11.66
C ARG A 99 -3.90 -1.73 -11.48
N ILE A 100 -3.14 -1.85 -10.40
CA ILE A 100 -1.89 -1.09 -10.20
C ILE A 100 -0.86 -1.42 -11.28
N GLY A 101 -0.67 -2.71 -11.59
CA GLY A 101 0.21 -3.17 -12.66
C GLY A 101 -0.14 -2.55 -14.01
N ARG A 102 -1.42 -2.63 -14.42
CA ARG A 102 -1.92 -1.98 -15.64
C ARG A 102 -1.66 -0.48 -15.65
N HIS A 103 -1.78 0.20 -14.52
CA HIS A 103 -1.47 1.63 -14.42
C HIS A 103 0.02 1.90 -14.66
N LEU A 104 0.91 1.11 -14.04
CA LEU A 104 2.36 1.26 -14.22
C LEU A 104 2.79 0.98 -15.67
N LEU A 105 2.29 -0.10 -16.28
CA LEU A 105 2.55 -0.45 -17.68
C LEU A 105 2.06 0.66 -18.64
N LYS A 106 0.86 1.22 -18.40
CA LYS A 106 0.32 2.35 -19.18
C LYS A 106 1.18 3.62 -19.08
N ASN A 107 1.92 3.78 -17.98
CA ASN A 107 2.86 4.89 -17.80
C ASN A 107 4.27 4.58 -18.35
N GLY A 108 4.43 3.48 -19.09
CA GLY A 108 5.64 3.16 -19.83
C GLY A 108 6.69 2.36 -19.05
N LEU A 109 6.38 1.88 -17.85
CA LEU A 109 7.31 1.03 -17.10
C LEU A 109 7.26 -0.39 -17.66
N SER A 110 8.42 -1.00 -17.81
CA SER A 110 8.58 -2.43 -18.07
C SER A 110 8.39 -3.26 -16.79
N LEU A 111 8.08 -4.56 -16.93
CA LEU A 111 8.01 -5.47 -15.79
C LEU A 111 9.31 -5.48 -14.96
N ASN A 112 10.47 -5.41 -15.61
CA ASN A 112 11.76 -5.36 -14.92
C ASN A 112 11.91 -4.11 -14.05
N GLU A 113 11.50 -2.94 -14.55
CA GLU A 113 11.52 -1.70 -13.76
C GLU A 113 10.54 -1.78 -12.58
N ILE A 114 9.32 -2.30 -12.81
CA ILE A 114 8.34 -2.52 -11.74
C ILE A 114 8.93 -3.41 -10.63
N GLY A 115 9.60 -4.51 -11.01
CA GLY A 115 10.28 -5.40 -10.06
C GLY A 115 11.41 -4.71 -9.28
N GLN A 116 12.16 -3.84 -9.93
CA GLN A 116 13.25 -3.07 -9.30
C GLN A 116 12.75 -2.01 -8.31
N TYR A 117 11.62 -1.37 -8.61
CA TYR A 117 11.03 -0.32 -7.76
C TYR A 117 10.25 -0.89 -6.59
N LEU A 118 9.33 -1.83 -6.84
CA LEU A 118 8.44 -2.33 -5.80
C LEU A 118 9.10 -3.40 -4.93
N ARG A 119 10.08 -4.18 -5.43
CA ARG A 119 10.87 -5.19 -4.69
C ARG A 119 10.09 -6.15 -3.78
N VAL A 120 8.79 -6.29 -4.00
CA VAL A 120 7.90 -7.19 -3.26
C VAL A 120 7.52 -8.32 -4.20
N SER A 121 7.99 -9.53 -3.90
CA SER A 121 7.91 -10.68 -4.82
C SER A 121 6.47 -11.01 -5.22
N TRP A 122 5.53 -10.96 -4.28
CA TRP A 122 4.14 -11.31 -4.57
C TRP A 122 3.44 -10.24 -5.43
N ILE A 123 3.80 -8.97 -5.29
CA ILE A 123 3.29 -7.88 -6.12
C ILE A 123 3.81 -8.05 -7.55
N TYR A 124 5.11 -8.27 -7.69
CA TYR A 124 5.73 -8.55 -8.99
C TYR A 124 5.08 -9.76 -9.66
N ASN A 125 4.96 -10.89 -8.94
CA ASN A 125 4.36 -12.11 -9.47
C ASN A 125 2.91 -11.91 -9.93
N ALA A 126 2.12 -11.14 -9.18
CA ALA A 126 0.74 -10.84 -9.54
C ALA A 126 0.67 -9.99 -10.83
N ILE A 127 1.57 -9.02 -11.00
CA ILE A 127 1.62 -8.17 -12.19
C ILE A 127 2.15 -8.96 -13.40
N SER A 128 3.20 -9.76 -13.22
CA SER A 128 3.81 -10.53 -14.31
C SER A 128 2.92 -11.64 -14.83
N ALA A 129 2.02 -12.18 -13.99
CA ALA A 129 1.06 -13.21 -14.40
C ALA A 129 -0.07 -12.69 -15.32
N MET A 130 -0.10 -11.37 -15.58
CA MET A 130 -1.04 -10.76 -16.54
C MET A 130 -0.59 -10.89 -18.01
N GLU A 131 0.70 -11.18 -18.25
CA GLU A 131 1.27 -11.44 -19.58
C GLU A 131 1.20 -12.94 -19.93
#